data_AF-A0A7D5NBN2-F1
#
_entry.id   AF-A0A7D5NBN2-F1
#
_cell.length_a   1.000
_cell.length_b   1.000
_cell.length_c   1.000
_cell.angle_alpha   90.00
_cell.angle_beta   90.00
_cell.angle_gamma   90.00
#
_symmetry.space_group_name_H-M   'P 1'
#
loop_
_entity.id
_entity.type
_entity.pdbx_description
1 polymer ?
#
loop_
_entity_poly.entity_id
_entity_poly.type
_entity_poly.pdbx_seq_one_letter_code
_entity_poly.pdbx_strand_id
1 'polypeptide(L)'
;MKLAIAVLRDRLGYQGVSLGVVALVASAALAVAVSGTRERIVAAEARDLQASLSQVLPERFADNDLLADTLEIGNGDGSNKRVYLARRQGEVAAAIFQTSARGYAGDVLVLVGIDRAGVLLGARVLKHAETPGLGDKIDLAKSPWILSFNGLSLATLPAEKWAVKKDGGVFDQMAGATITPRAVVKAVKEGLDFFAAHRAEILQGGKTP
;
A
#
# COMPACT_ATOMS: atom_id res chain seq x y z
N MET A 1 33.22 -18.85 45.01
CA MET A 1 32.61 -18.36 43.75
C MET A 1 31.40 -17.43 43.98
N LYS A 2 30.42 -17.77 44.84
CA LYS A 2 29.24 -16.93 45.12
C LYS A 2 29.56 -15.53 45.70
N LEU A 3 30.57 -15.41 46.55
CA LEU A 3 30.97 -14.14 47.17
C LEU A 3 31.56 -13.12 46.17
N ALA A 4 32.22 -13.60 45.10
CA ALA A 4 32.86 -12.74 44.10
C ALA A 4 31.86 -12.09 43.13
N ILE A 5 30.78 -12.80 42.79
CA ILE A 5 29.72 -12.28 41.91
C ILE A 5 28.93 -11.17 42.63
N ALA A 6 28.70 -11.30 43.93
CA ALA A 6 28.01 -10.29 44.74
C ALA A 6 28.77 -8.96 44.77
N VAL A 7 30.10 -8.99 44.97
CA VAL A 7 30.97 -7.80 44.97
C VAL A 7 31.12 -7.19 43.56
N LEU A 8 31.05 -8.01 42.51
CA LEU A 8 31.07 -7.53 41.12
C LEU A 8 29.77 -6.80 40.74
N ARG A 9 28.62 -7.22 41.29
CA ARG A 9 27.29 -6.70 40.96
C ARG A 9 27.09 -5.22 41.29
N ASP A 10 27.78 -4.73 42.32
CA ASP A 10 27.71 -3.34 42.77
C ASP A 10 28.64 -2.40 41.97
N ARG A 11 29.45 -2.94 41.05
CA ARG A 11 30.28 -2.13 40.15
C ARG A 11 29.47 -1.71 38.92
N LEU A 12 29.53 -0.41 38.58
CA LEU A 12 28.90 0.16 37.38
C LEU A 12 29.23 -0.62 36.09
N GLY A 13 30.45 -1.16 35.97
CA GLY A 13 30.86 -1.94 34.80
C GLY A 13 30.14 -3.30 34.64
N TYR A 14 29.73 -3.95 35.74
CA TYR A 14 29.00 -5.22 35.68
C TYR A 14 27.59 -5.01 35.09
N GLN A 15 26.92 -3.92 35.49
CA GLN A 15 25.60 -3.59 34.98
C GLN A 15 25.64 -3.31 33.46
N GLY A 16 26.66 -2.60 32.99
CA GLY A 16 26.88 -2.35 31.56
C GLY A 16 27.13 -3.63 30.76
N VAL A 17 28.00 -4.52 31.25
CA VAL A 17 28.28 -5.80 30.59
C VAL A 17 27.05 -6.72 30.61
N SER A 18 26.34 -6.81 31.73
CA SER A 18 25.12 -7.62 31.84
C SER A 18 24.05 -7.15 30.86
N LEU A 19 23.82 -5.83 30.76
CA LEU A 19 22.88 -5.27 29.79
C LEU A 19 23.33 -5.55 28.36
N GLY A 20 24.64 -5.42 28.07
CA GLY A 20 25.21 -5.72 26.76
C GLY A 20 25.01 -7.18 26.34
N VAL A 21 25.20 -8.13 27.25
CA VAL A 21 24.96 -9.56 26.99
C VAL A 21 23.48 -9.82 26.72
N VAL A 22 22.58 -9.28 27.54
CA VAL A 22 21.12 -9.45 27.33
C VAL A 22 20.69 -8.85 26.00
N ALA A 23 21.14 -7.63 25.67
CA ALA A 23 20.84 -6.97 24.41
C ALA A 23 21.37 -7.76 23.20
N LEU A 24 22.58 -8.33 23.31
CA LEU A 24 23.19 -9.16 22.27
C LEU A 24 22.39 -10.44 22.05
N VAL A 25 22.00 -11.15 23.12
CA VAL A 25 21.19 -12.37 23.02
C VAL A 25 19.80 -12.06 22.43
N ALA A 26 19.16 -10.98 22.87
CA ALA A 26 17.86 -10.57 22.33
C ALA A 26 17.94 -10.19 20.84
N SER A 27 18.98 -9.45 20.44
CA SER A 27 19.21 -9.06 19.04
C SER A 27 19.51 -10.27 18.16
N ALA A 28 20.30 -11.23 18.65
CA ALA A 28 20.59 -12.47 17.94
C ALA A 28 19.33 -13.33 17.77
N ALA A 29 18.52 -13.47 18.82
CA ALA A 29 17.25 -14.19 18.74
C ALA A 29 16.29 -13.53 17.75
N LEU A 30 16.18 -12.19 17.75
CA LEU A 30 15.36 -11.44 16.80
C LEU A 30 15.88 -11.62 15.36
N ALA A 31 17.19 -11.58 15.14
CA ALA A 31 17.79 -11.75 13.82
C ALA A 31 17.49 -13.14 13.23
N VAL A 32 17.58 -14.20 14.04
CA VAL A 32 17.22 -15.57 13.63
C VAL A 32 15.72 -15.68 13.32
N ALA A 33 14.87 -15.07 14.14
CA ALA A 33 13.43 -15.08 13.89
C ALA A 33 13.07 -14.36 12.59
N VAL A 34 13.67 -13.19 12.32
CA VAL A 34 13.43 -12.42 11.09
C VAL A 34 13.97 -13.16 9.88
N SER A 35 15.18 -13.73 9.94
CA SER A 35 15.76 -14.43 8.79
C SER A 35 14.96 -15.68 8.39
N GLY A 36 14.48 -16.45 9.37
CA GLY A 36 13.66 -17.64 9.12
C GLY A 36 12.23 -17.35 8.66
N THR A 37 11.71 -16.15 8.91
CA THR A 37 10.33 -15.78 8.55
C THR A 37 10.23 -14.88 7.31
N ARG A 38 11.33 -14.26 6.89
CA ARG A 38 11.35 -13.31 5.77
C ARG A 38 10.76 -13.88 4.48
N GLU A 39 11.14 -15.10 4.09
CA GLU A 39 10.61 -15.73 2.87
C GLU A 39 9.10 -15.95 2.95
N ARG A 40 8.58 -16.35 4.12
CA ARG A 40 7.15 -16.54 4.34
C ARG A 40 6.38 -15.22 4.28
N ILE A 41 6.97 -14.13 4.77
CA ILE A 41 6.39 -12.78 4.69
C ILE A 41 6.31 -12.34 3.23
N VAL A 42 7.40 -12.47 2.47
CA VAL A 42 7.43 -12.10 1.05
C VAL A 42 6.41 -12.93 0.24
N ALA A 43 6.32 -14.23 0.51
CA ALA A 43 5.34 -15.10 -0.15
C ALA A 43 3.88 -14.79 0.26
N ALA A 44 3.63 -14.30 1.46
CA ALA A 44 2.32 -13.82 1.87
C ALA A 44 1.97 -12.51 1.17
N GLU A 45 2.88 -11.53 1.17
CA GLU A 45 2.69 -10.25 0.49
C GLU A 45 2.44 -10.43 -1.02
N ALA A 46 3.15 -11.35 -1.67
CA ALA A 46 2.92 -11.68 -3.08
C ALA A 46 1.51 -12.27 -3.33
N ARG A 47 1.03 -13.15 -2.44
CA ARG A 47 -0.32 -13.71 -2.54
C ARG A 47 -1.40 -12.67 -2.28
N ASP A 48 -1.20 -11.81 -1.30
CA ASP A 48 -2.14 -10.72 -0.99
C ASP A 48 -2.22 -9.70 -2.14
N LEU A 49 -1.08 -9.40 -2.77
CA LEU A 49 -1.04 -8.59 -3.98
C LEU A 49 -1.80 -9.26 -5.13
N GLN A 50 -1.56 -10.56 -5.39
CA GLN A 50 -2.25 -11.30 -6.44
C GLN A 50 -3.77 -11.33 -6.21
N ALA A 51 -4.21 -11.60 -4.98
CA ALA A 51 -5.61 -11.57 -4.60
C ALA A 51 -6.19 -10.16 -4.82
N SER A 52 -5.47 -9.12 -4.43
CA SER A 52 -5.92 -7.73 -4.57
C SER A 52 -6.03 -7.28 -6.03
N LEU A 53 -5.09 -7.69 -6.91
CA LEU A 53 -5.16 -7.43 -8.35
C LEU A 53 -6.47 -7.97 -8.94
N SER A 54 -6.87 -9.18 -8.56
CA SER A 54 -8.13 -9.79 -9.02
C SER A 54 -9.39 -9.12 -8.49
N GLN A 55 -9.32 -8.44 -7.34
CA GLN A 55 -10.46 -7.73 -6.76
C GLN A 55 -10.63 -6.31 -7.28
N VAL A 56 -9.56 -5.69 -7.77
CA VAL A 56 -9.57 -4.33 -8.31
C VAL A 56 -10.16 -4.30 -9.72
N LEU A 57 -9.97 -5.35 -10.51
CA LEU A 57 -10.60 -5.49 -11.81
C LEU A 57 -11.96 -6.20 -11.70
N PRO A 58 -12.97 -5.80 -12.48
CA PRO A 58 -14.16 -6.61 -12.69
C PRO A 58 -13.81 -8.00 -13.23
N GLU A 59 -14.67 -8.99 -12.96
CA GLU A 59 -14.46 -10.33 -13.51
C GLU A 59 -14.32 -10.31 -15.04
N ARG A 60 -13.34 -11.06 -15.56
CA ARG A 60 -13.07 -11.21 -17.01
C ARG A 60 -12.75 -9.90 -17.73
N PHE A 61 -12.30 -8.88 -17.01
CA PHE A 61 -11.88 -7.62 -17.62
C PHE A 61 -10.59 -7.75 -18.44
N ALA A 62 -9.71 -8.69 -18.06
CA ALA A 62 -8.44 -8.98 -18.72
C ALA A 62 -8.27 -10.48 -19.00
N ASP A 63 -7.49 -10.80 -20.03
CA ASP A 63 -7.18 -12.17 -20.48
C ASP A 63 -5.69 -12.54 -20.35
N ASN A 64 -4.85 -11.61 -19.90
CA ASN A 64 -3.42 -11.82 -19.67
C ASN A 64 -3.08 -12.14 -18.20
N ASP A 65 -1.85 -12.62 -17.97
CA ASP A 65 -1.27 -12.71 -16.63
C ASP A 65 -0.77 -11.33 -16.18
N LEU A 66 -1.54 -10.70 -15.29
CA LEU A 66 -1.25 -9.37 -14.75
C LEU A 66 0.12 -9.30 -14.07
N LEU A 67 0.56 -10.38 -13.41
CA LEU A 67 1.83 -10.36 -12.67
C LEU A 67 3.05 -10.42 -13.60
N ALA A 68 2.88 -10.98 -14.79
CA ALA A 68 3.93 -11.09 -15.80
C ALA A 68 4.00 -9.84 -16.71
N ASP A 69 2.89 -9.12 -16.88
CA ASP A 69 2.80 -7.95 -17.76
C ASP A 69 2.96 -6.65 -16.97
N THR A 70 4.20 -6.22 -16.81
CA THR A 70 4.56 -5.05 -16.00
C THR A 70 5.31 -4.00 -16.80
N LEU A 71 5.03 -2.73 -16.49
CA LEU A 71 5.73 -1.55 -16.99
C LEU A 71 6.31 -0.78 -15.80
N GLU A 72 7.56 -0.36 -15.90
CA GLU A 72 8.23 0.50 -14.90
C GLU A 72 8.24 1.93 -15.43
N ILE A 73 7.60 2.86 -14.71
CA ILE A 73 7.50 4.27 -15.10
C ILE A 73 8.27 5.13 -14.09
N GLY A 74 9.14 6.00 -14.58
CA GLY A 74 9.91 6.92 -13.74
C GLY A 74 9.02 7.94 -13.03
N ASN A 75 9.18 8.09 -11.72
CA ASN A 75 8.36 8.95 -10.86
C ASN A 75 8.98 10.35 -10.64
N GLY A 76 9.99 10.73 -11.45
CA GLY A 76 10.67 12.04 -11.42
C GLY A 76 11.65 12.25 -10.25
N ASP A 77 11.49 11.52 -9.15
CA ASP A 77 12.36 11.50 -7.97
C ASP A 77 13.52 10.48 -8.06
N GLY A 78 13.69 9.86 -9.23
CA GLY A 78 14.66 8.80 -9.48
C GLY A 78 14.17 7.40 -9.07
N SER A 79 12.97 7.27 -8.51
CA SER A 79 12.30 5.99 -8.29
C SER A 79 11.45 5.59 -9.50
N ASN A 80 11.27 4.28 -9.69
CA ASN A 80 10.34 3.74 -10.68
C ASN A 80 9.09 3.21 -9.98
N LYS A 81 7.94 3.44 -10.61
CA LYS A 81 6.66 2.88 -10.22
C LYS A 81 6.33 1.72 -11.14
N ARG A 82 6.12 0.55 -10.54
CA ARG A 82 5.63 -0.64 -11.24
C ARG A 82 4.13 -0.52 -11.51
N VAL A 83 3.78 -0.71 -12.77
CA VAL A 83 2.41 -0.72 -13.30
C VAL A 83 2.14 -2.09 -13.89
N TYR A 84 1.11 -2.76 -13.37
CA TYR A 84 0.59 -4.02 -13.91
C TYR A 84 -0.41 -3.70 -15.01
N LEU A 85 -0.17 -4.21 -16.21
CA LEU A 85 -1.00 -3.94 -17.38
C LEU A 85 -2.05 -5.04 -17.52
N ALA A 86 -3.32 -4.66 -17.45
CA ALA A 86 -4.44 -5.52 -17.73
C ALA A 86 -4.74 -5.45 -19.23
N ARG A 87 -4.57 -6.54 -19.95
CA ARG A 87 -4.83 -6.61 -21.40
C ARG A 87 -6.08 -7.40 -21.71
N ARG A 88 -6.71 -7.04 -22.82
CA ARG A 88 -7.81 -7.78 -23.42
C ARG A 88 -7.60 -7.80 -24.92
N GLN A 89 -7.58 -8.99 -25.51
CA GLN A 89 -7.35 -9.19 -26.94
C GLN A 89 -6.04 -8.53 -27.43
N GLY A 90 -5.00 -8.52 -26.60
CA GLY A 90 -3.69 -7.95 -26.92
C GLY A 90 -3.56 -6.44 -26.68
N GLU A 91 -4.64 -5.73 -26.40
CA GLU A 91 -4.61 -4.30 -26.09
C GLU A 91 -4.66 -4.02 -24.58
N VAL A 92 -3.99 -2.97 -24.11
CA VAL A 92 -4.07 -2.53 -22.70
C VAL A 92 -5.49 -2.01 -22.42
N ALA A 93 -6.22 -2.68 -21.55
CA ALA A 93 -7.58 -2.34 -21.12
C ALA A 93 -7.61 -1.56 -19.79
N ALA A 94 -6.66 -1.82 -18.90
CA ALA A 94 -6.50 -1.08 -17.65
C ALA A 94 -5.05 -1.13 -17.16
N ALA A 95 -4.75 -0.23 -16.23
CA ALA A 95 -3.48 -0.18 -15.53
C ALA A 95 -3.73 -0.25 -14.02
N ILE A 96 -2.92 -1.04 -13.34
CA ILE A 96 -3.05 -1.27 -11.90
C ILE A 96 -1.71 -1.00 -11.26
N PHE A 97 -1.68 -0.19 -10.21
CA PHE A 97 -0.43 0.17 -9.54
C PHE A 97 -0.69 0.63 -8.11
N GLN A 98 0.40 0.72 -7.35
CA GLN A 98 0.36 1.10 -5.96
C GLN A 98 0.59 2.61 -5.79
N THR A 99 -0.22 3.21 -4.93
CA THR A 99 -0.06 4.55 -4.40
C THR A 99 -0.09 4.52 -2.89
N SER A 100 0.52 5.51 -2.25
CA SER A 100 0.59 5.56 -0.80
C SER A 100 0.49 6.98 -0.31
N ALA A 101 -0.23 7.17 0.78
CA ALA A 101 -0.26 8.45 1.47
C ALA A 101 -0.13 8.24 2.98
N ARG A 102 0.38 9.27 3.66
CA ARG A 102 0.56 9.25 5.11
C ARG A 102 -0.79 9.23 5.83
N GLY A 103 -1.07 8.14 6.55
CA GLY A 103 -2.19 7.96 7.47
C GLY A 103 -1.88 8.42 8.90
N TYR A 104 -2.68 7.96 9.86
CA TYR A 104 -2.51 8.34 11.27
C TYR A 104 -1.34 7.59 11.91
N ALA A 105 -1.28 6.27 11.70
CA ALA A 105 -0.31 5.38 12.34
C ALA A 105 0.86 4.99 11.43
N GLY A 106 0.80 5.37 10.15
CA GLY A 106 1.82 5.04 9.16
C GLY A 106 1.32 5.33 7.76
N ASP A 107 2.06 4.87 6.76
CA ASP A 107 1.64 5.01 5.37
C ASP A 107 0.55 3.98 5.06
N VAL A 108 -0.46 4.43 4.30
CA VAL A 108 -1.54 3.58 3.79
C VAL A 108 -1.24 3.29 2.34
N LEU A 109 -0.94 2.04 2.03
CA LEU A 109 -0.67 1.55 0.68
C LEU A 109 -1.99 1.13 0.03
N VAL A 110 -2.30 1.73 -1.10
CA VAL A 110 -3.52 1.51 -1.87
C VAL A 110 -3.16 1.02 -3.26
N LEU A 111 -3.79 -0.08 -3.68
CA LEU A 111 -3.79 -0.55 -5.05
C LEU A 111 -4.95 0.10 -5.79
N VAL A 112 -4.67 0.77 -6.90
CA VAL A 112 -5.68 1.41 -7.76
C VAL A 112 -5.66 0.76 -9.13
N GLY A 113 -6.85 0.51 -9.70
CA GLY A 113 -7.01 0.04 -11.06
C GLY A 113 -7.82 1.03 -11.87
N ILE A 114 -7.28 1.47 -12.99
CA ILE A 114 -7.84 2.55 -13.82
C ILE A 114 -7.94 2.05 -15.26
N ASP A 115 -9.09 2.23 -15.90
CA ASP A 115 -9.31 1.84 -17.28
C ASP A 115 -8.70 2.82 -18.30
N ARG A 116 -8.77 2.49 -19.58
CA ARG A 116 -8.27 3.36 -20.66
C ARG A 116 -8.93 4.75 -20.69
N ALA A 117 -10.15 4.89 -20.19
CA ALA A 117 -10.88 6.14 -20.15
C ALA A 117 -10.49 7.02 -18.94
N GLY A 118 -9.68 6.50 -18.01
CA GLY A 118 -9.31 7.19 -16.78
C GLY A 118 -10.36 7.00 -15.67
N VAL A 119 -11.25 6.02 -15.80
CA VAL A 119 -12.23 5.65 -14.79
C VAL A 119 -11.62 4.65 -13.83
N LEU A 120 -11.79 4.89 -12.53
CA LEU A 120 -11.35 3.99 -11.48
C LEU A 120 -12.24 2.74 -11.48
N LEU A 121 -11.67 1.60 -11.85
CA LEU A 121 -12.34 0.30 -11.77
C LEU A 121 -12.45 -0.18 -10.32
N GLY A 122 -11.43 0.10 -9.52
CA GLY A 122 -11.42 -0.24 -8.11
C GLY A 122 -10.22 0.30 -7.34
N ALA A 123 -10.38 0.37 -6.02
CA ALA A 123 -9.29 0.63 -5.07
C ALA A 123 -9.30 -0.42 -3.95
N ARG A 124 -8.11 -0.87 -3.51
CA ARG A 124 -7.95 -1.78 -2.36
C ARG A 124 -6.81 -1.32 -1.47
N VAL A 125 -7.02 -1.34 -0.16
CA VAL A 125 -5.93 -1.09 0.79
C VAL A 125 -5.13 -2.39 0.90
N LEU A 126 -3.83 -2.32 0.59
CA LEU A 126 -2.91 -3.47 0.69
C LEU A 126 -2.25 -3.56 2.06
N LYS A 127 -1.91 -2.40 2.64
CA LYS A 127 -1.15 -2.33 3.88
C LYS A 127 -1.46 -1.03 4.61
N HIS A 128 -1.68 -1.14 5.91
CA HIS A 128 -1.82 -0.01 6.82
C HIS A 128 -1.50 -0.45 8.26
N ALA A 129 -1.24 0.52 9.16
CA ALA A 129 -0.97 0.27 10.58
C ALA A 129 -2.04 0.92 11.50
N GLU A 130 -3.18 1.28 10.91
CA GLU A 130 -4.22 2.09 11.55
C GLU A 130 -4.93 1.35 12.70
N THR A 131 -5.43 2.12 13.66
CA THR A 131 -6.03 1.59 14.89
C THR A 131 -7.25 0.71 14.59
N PRO A 132 -7.27 -0.57 15.06
CA PRO A 132 -8.41 -1.46 14.91
C PRO A 132 -9.71 -0.88 15.47
N GLY A 133 -10.81 -1.06 14.75
CA GLY A 133 -12.15 -0.55 15.11
C GLY A 133 -12.38 0.94 14.84
N LEU A 134 -11.32 1.69 14.49
CA LEU A 134 -11.41 3.14 14.23
C LEU A 134 -10.99 3.48 12.79
N GLY A 135 -9.73 3.28 12.45
CA GLY A 135 -9.15 3.61 11.14
C GLY A 135 -9.10 2.42 10.17
N ASP A 136 -9.24 1.19 10.65
CA ASP A 136 -9.22 -0.05 9.85
C ASP A 136 -10.46 -0.26 8.96
N LYS A 137 -11.49 0.58 9.11
CA LYS A 137 -12.70 0.57 8.25
C LYS A 137 -12.42 0.99 6.79
N ILE A 138 -11.17 1.30 6.46
CA ILE A 138 -10.72 1.47 5.08
C ILE A 138 -10.52 0.12 4.38
N ASP A 139 -10.38 -0.97 5.14
CA ASP A 139 -10.26 -2.33 4.61
C ASP A 139 -11.64 -2.85 4.19
N LEU A 140 -11.70 -3.40 2.99
CA LEU A 140 -12.91 -3.99 2.43
C LEU A 140 -13.46 -5.12 3.33
N ALA A 141 -12.58 -5.86 4.00
CA ALA A 141 -12.97 -6.91 4.93
C ALA A 141 -13.76 -6.39 6.15
N LYS A 142 -13.69 -5.07 6.43
CA LYS A 142 -14.36 -4.42 7.56
C LYS A 142 -15.54 -3.56 7.12
N SER A 143 -15.47 -2.95 5.94
CA SER A 143 -16.45 -1.96 5.49
C SER A 143 -16.42 -1.79 3.96
N PRO A 144 -17.57 -1.56 3.30
CA PRO A 144 -17.63 -1.30 1.86
C PRO A 144 -17.17 0.12 1.49
N TRP A 145 -16.68 0.93 2.44
CA TRP A 145 -16.34 2.33 2.21
C TRP A 145 -15.37 2.54 1.05
N ILE A 146 -14.36 1.68 0.90
CA ILE A 146 -13.38 1.74 -0.20
C ILE A 146 -14.01 1.51 -1.58
N LEU A 147 -15.22 0.96 -1.66
CA LEU A 147 -15.95 0.78 -2.93
C LEU A 147 -16.60 2.08 -3.42
N SER A 148 -16.71 3.10 -2.57
CA SER A 148 -17.29 4.41 -2.94
C SER A 148 -16.47 5.14 -4.02
N PHE A 149 -15.23 4.72 -4.26
CA PHE A 149 -14.38 5.27 -5.31
C PHE A 149 -14.66 4.67 -6.70
N ASN A 150 -15.29 3.49 -6.77
CA ASN A 150 -15.49 2.77 -8.02
C ASN A 150 -16.36 3.58 -9.01
N GLY A 151 -15.96 3.62 -10.27
CA GLY A 151 -16.67 4.35 -11.32
C GLY A 151 -16.40 5.86 -11.33
N LEU A 152 -15.59 6.38 -10.41
CA LEU A 152 -15.20 7.79 -10.38
C LEU A 152 -13.97 8.03 -11.26
N SER A 153 -13.83 9.27 -11.72
CA SER A 153 -12.69 9.74 -12.52
C SER A 153 -12.49 11.24 -12.27
N LEU A 154 -11.36 11.79 -12.73
CA LEU A 154 -11.14 13.24 -12.71
C LEU A 154 -12.10 14.01 -13.64
N ALA A 155 -12.75 13.32 -14.58
CA ALA A 155 -13.77 13.91 -15.46
C ALA A 155 -15.16 13.93 -14.82
N THR A 156 -15.48 12.96 -13.96
CA THR A 156 -16.79 12.83 -13.31
C THR A 156 -16.84 13.50 -11.94
N LEU A 157 -15.71 13.62 -11.25
CA LEU A 157 -15.60 14.27 -9.95
C LEU A 157 -14.50 15.36 -9.99
N PRO A 158 -14.85 16.65 -9.79
CA PRO A 158 -13.87 17.74 -9.75
C PRO A 158 -12.77 17.50 -8.71
N ALA A 159 -11.56 17.99 -8.99
CA ALA A 159 -10.38 17.77 -8.15
C ALA A 159 -10.61 18.18 -6.67
N GLU A 160 -11.37 19.24 -6.43
CA GLU A 160 -11.68 19.79 -5.10
C GLU A 160 -12.62 18.89 -4.31
N LYS A 161 -13.35 18.00 -4.99
CA LYS A 161 -14.29 17.06 -4.38
C LYS A 161 -13.64 15.75 -3.95
N TRP A 162 -12.37 15.53 -4.31
CA TRP A 162 -11.54 14.44 -3.81
C TRP A 162 -11.04 14.72 -2.39
N ALA A 163 -11.98 14.83 -1.47
CA ALA A 163 -11.75 15.00 -0.05
C ALA A 163 -12.86 14.32 0.76
N VAL A 164 -12.65 14.19 2.06
CA VAL A 164 -13.73 13.77 2.95
C VAL A 164 -14.80 14.86 3.05
N LYS A 165 -16.05 14.51 3.36
CA LYS A 165 -17.17 15.48 3.50
C LYS A 165 -16.87 16.59 4.49
N LYS A 166 -16.17 16.29 5.58
CA LYS A 166 -15.72 17.28 6.57
C LYS A 166 -14.82 18.37 5.97
N ASP A 167 -14.13 18.08 4.87
CA ASP A 167 -13.22 18.99 4.18
C ASP A 167 -13.83 19.50 2.84
N GLY A 168 -15.14 19.32 2.63
CA GLY A 168 -15.86 19.84 1.45
C GLY A 168 -15.93 18.89 0.25
N GLY A 169 -15.41 17.67 0.38
CA GLY A 169 -15.50 16.63 -0.64
C GLY A 169 -16.72 15.72 -0.51
N VAL A 170 -16.68 14.55 -1.14
CA VAL A 170 -17.83 13.63 -1.23
C VAL A 170 -17.69 12.34 -0.43
N PHE A 171 -16.49 12.03 0.08
CA PHE A 171 -16.23 10.76 0.76
C PHE A 171 -16.53 10.84 2.26
N ASP A 172 -17.19 9.83 2.82
CA ASP A 172 -17.46 9.81 4.26
C ASP A 172 -16.17 9.68 5.08
N GLN A 173 -16.10 10.34 6.23
CA GLN A 173 -15.06 10.09 7.23
C GLN A 173 -15.49 9.02 8.22
N MET A 174 -14.53 8.36 8.88
CA MET A 174 -14.83 7.47 9.99
C MET A 174 -15.02 8.27 11.27
N ALA A 175 -16.01 7.89 12.08
CA ALA A 175 -16.23 8.50 13.38
C ALA A 175 -14.94 8.41 14.23
N GLY A 176 -14.41 9.56 14.66
CA GLY A 176 -13.17 9.64 15.45
C GLY A 176 -11.86 9.41 14.67
N ALA A 177 -11.89 9.05 13.38
CA ALA A 177 -10.69 8.90 12.54
C ALA A 177 -10.87 9.57 11.17
N THR A 178 -10.55 10.86 11.11
CA THR A 178 -10.58 11.62 9.85
C THR A 178 -9.25 11.59 9.10
N ILE A 179 -8.13 11.33 9.77
CA ILE A 179 -6.80 11.30 9.14
C ILE A 179 -6.67 10.12 8.16
N THR A 180 -7.12 8.94 8.57
CA THR A 180 -7.02 7.72 7.75
C THR A 180 -7.79 7.82 6.43
N PRO A 181 -9.08 8.20 6.41
CA PRO A 181 -9.83 8.32 5.15
C PRO A 181 -9.26 9.40 4.24
N ARG A 182 -8.76 10.52 4.79
CA ARG A 182 -8.06 11.56 4.01
C ARG A 182 -6.84 10.98 3.28
N ALA A 183 -6.06 10.14 3.96
CA ALA A 183 -4.90 9.49 3.35
C ALA A 183 -5.33 8.61 2.16
N VAL A 184 -6.39 7.81 2.33
CA VAL A 184 -6.87 6.96 1.23
C VAL A 184 -7.39 7.79 0.06
N VAL A 185 -8.22 8.81 0.32
CA VAL A 185 -8.73 9.69 -0.75
C VAL A 185 -7.56 10.36 -1.50
N LYS A 186 -6.54 10.83 -0.77
CA LYS A 186 -5.33 11.41 -1.35
C LYS A 186 -4.59 10.40 -2.22
N ALA A 187 -4.34 9.18 -1.71
CA ALA A 187 -3.63 8.13 -2.46
C ALA A 187 -4.38 7.72 -3.74
N VAL A 188 -5.71 7.66 -3.70
CA VAL A 188 -6.53 7.35 -4.90
C VAL A 188 -6.46 8.50 -5.90
N LYS A 189 -6.60 9.75 -5.44
CA LYS A 189 -6.49 10.94 -6.31
C LYS A 189 -5.11 11.02 -6.98
N GLU A 190 -4.05 10.83 -6.21
CA GLU A 190 -2.67 10.78 -6.73
C GLU A 190 -2.50 9.67 -7.77
N GLY A 191 -3.21 8.55 -7.61
CA GLY A 191 -3.23 7.50 -8.61
C GLY A 191 -3.88 7.92 -9.92
N LEU A 192 -5.03 8.59 -9.85
CA LEU A 192 -5.68 9.14 -11.03
C LEU A 192 -4.82 10.20 -11.73
N ASP A 193 -4.20 11.08 -10.95
CA ASP A 193 -3.28 12.11 -11.46
C ASP A 193 -2.06 11.47 -12.15
N PHE A 194 -1.47 10.43 -11.55
CA PHE A 194 -0.37 9.67 -12.13
C PHE A 194 -0.77 9.00 -13.45
N PHE A 195 -1.93 8.32 -13.48
CA PHE A 195 -2.42 7.71 -14.72
C PHE A 195 -2.66 8.75 -15.81
N ALA A 196 -3.24 9.90 -15.47
CA ALA A 196 -3.47 10.98 -16.42
C ALA A 196 -2.17 11.52 -17.02
N ALA A 197 -1.13 11.70 -16.19
CA ALA A 197 0.19 12.16 -16.63
C ALA A 197 0.92 11.14 -17.54
N HIS A 198 0.77 9.84 -17.26
CA HIS A 198 1.46 8.77 -17.99
C HIS A 198 0.57 7.97 -18.94
N ARG A 199 -0.62 8.50 -19.27
CA ARG A 199 -1.65 7.76 -20.03
C ARG A 199 -1.13 7.22 -21.36
N ALA A 200 -0.39 8.03 -22.11
CA ALA A 200 0.13 7.63 -23.42
C ALA A 200 1.12 6.45 -23.30
N GLU A 201 2.07 6.55 -22.36
CA GLU A 201 3.10 5.54 -22.08
C GLU A 201 2.47 4.21 -21.62
N ILE A 202 1.51 4.29 -20.70
CA ILE A 202 0.76 3.14 -20.18
C ILE A 202 -0.03 2.44 -21.29
N LEU A 203 -0.77 3.19 -22.11
CA LEU A 203 -1.62 2.61 -23.15
C LEU A 203 -0.83 2.05 -24.34
N GLN A 204 0.39 2.54 -24.58
CA GLN A 204 1.34 1.94 -25.52
C GLN A 204 2.02 0.68 -24.95
N GLY A 205 1.88 0.43 -23.65
CA GLY A 205 2.44 -0.72 -22.97
C GLY A 205 3.97 -0.75 -23.01
N GLY A 206 4.62 0.42 -22.90
CA GLY A 206 6.07 0.53 -22.92
C GLY A 206 6.74 0.34 -24.29
N LYS A 207 5.96 0.22 -25.38
CA LYS A 207 6.52 0.27 -26.74
C LYS A 207 6.82 1.72 -27.10
N THR A 208 8.09 2.09 -27.09
CA THR A 208 8.57 3.33 -27.74
C THR A 208 8.25 3.23 -29.24
N PRO A 209 7.78 4.30 -29.90
CA PRO A 209 7.51 4.30 -31.34
C PRO A 209 8.73 3.90 -32.19
#